data_AF-A0A956K263-F1
#
_entry.id   AF-A0A956K263-F1
#
_cell.length_a   1.000
_cell.length_b   1.000
_cell.length_c   1.000
_cell.angle_alpha   90.00
_cell.angle_beta   90.00
_cell.angle_gamma   90.00
#
_symmetry.space_group_name_H-M   'P 1'
#
loop_
_entity.id
_entity.type
_entity.pdbx_description
1 polymer ?
#
loop_
_entity_poly.entity_id
_entity_poly.type
_entity_poly.pdbx_seq_one_letter_code
_entity_poly.pdbx_strand_id
1 'polypeptide(L)'
;MSSKTRAFSPFSPFSLILGIPMLVATALAVHACIIPDTYIQVRTTDENLHGVRIVEGIPLDEPARAACDPTNLACPMPDATGLPHFLDPANDSFKFCVCSENKVDENRLGGVLFYAEDADEEEGSPRDSLYAVLALDWSPTLGESAFDYVAYRSYLDPRDALDLYFSSYETSVIKRPRPWVRSMTLNDETGHFDLCNGAGRVLAPGDHTLTLMVTDRPWFTTEPLDGATETGLDTTAITLEGVPDISAGATYDIETYVFHCFEEGDEECNCVEPA
;
A
#
# COMPACT_ATOMS: atom_id res chain seq x y z
N MET A 1 -99.30 -17.03 -14.05
CA MET A 1 -99.03 -18.45 -13.79
C MET A 1 -97.81 -18.55 -12.90
N SER A 2 -97.92 -19.32 -11.80
CA SER A 2 -96.92 -19.75 -10.81
C SER A 2 -95.92 -18.72 -10.24
N SER A 3 -95.94 -18.36 -8.94
CA SER A 3 -95.68 -19.19 -7.72
C SER A 3 -94.24 -19.74 -7.77
N LYS A 4 -93.29 -19.51 -6.84
CA LYS A 4 -93.28 -19.56 -5.37
C LYS A 4 -91.89 -19.02 -4.93
N THR A 5 -91.68 -18.17 -3.92
CA THR A 5 -91.83 -18.33 -2.45
C THR A 5 -90.52 -18.71 -1.73
N ARG A 6 -90.04 -17.76 -0.90
CA ARG A 6 -89.48 -17.83 0.48
C ARG A 6 -88.30 -18.79 0.77
N ALA A 7 -87.17 -18.35 1.33
CA ALA A 7 -86.89 -17.68 2.62
C ALA A 7 -86.53 -18.65 3.76
N PHE A 8 -85.79 -18.10 4.73
CA PHE A 8 -85.43 -18.56 6.09
C PHE A 8 -84.05 -19.21 6.33
N SER A 9 -83.18 -18.39 6.94
CA SER A 9 -82.25 -18.61 8.07
C SER A 9 -82.77 -19.60 9.16
N PRO A 10 -82.01 -20.13 10.17
CA PRO A 10 -81.01 -19.38 11.00
C PRO A 10 -79.96 -20.19 11.86
N PHE A 11 -79.25 -19.49 12.79
CA PHE A 11 -78.56 -19.87 14.07
C PHE A 11 -77.54 -21.07 14.10
N SER A 12 -76.23 -20.90 14.41
CA SER A 12 -75.51 -20.80 15.73
C SER A 12 -75.55 -22.09 16.60
N PRO A 13 -74.70 -22.39 17.61
CA PRO A 13 -73.25 -22.16 17.91
C PRO A 13 -72.50 -23.42 18.53
N PHE A 14 -71.25 -23.23 18.99
CA PHE A 14 -70.54 -23.89 20.13
C PHE A 14 -69.92 -25.33 20.06
N SER A 15 -68.67 -25.37 20.56
CA SER A 15 -67.99 -26.38 21.42
C SER A 15 -67.25 -27.63 20.89
N LEU A 16 -65.91 -27.60 21.08
CA LEU A 16 -65.04 -28.51 21.88
C LEU A 16 -65.16 -30.05 21.76
N ILE A 17 -64.03 -30.75 21.51
CA ILE A 17 -63.40 -31.79 22.38
C ILE A 17 -62.14 -32.42 21.73
N LEU A 18 -61.18 -32.76 22.60
CA LEU A 18 -59.87 -33.43 22.43
C LEU A 18 -59.84 -34.80 21.71
N GLY A 19 -58.68 -35.15 21.12
CA GLY A 19 -58.25 -36.53 20.84
C GLY A 19 -56.84 -36.64 20.21
N ILE A 20 -55.90 -37.28 20.92
CA ILE A 20 -54.47 -37.57 20.62
C ILE A 20 -54.36 -39.04 20.08
N PRO A 21 -53.26 -39.61 19.50
CA PRO A 21 -52.14 -39.19 18.62
C PRO A 21 -52.01 -40.07 17.32
N MET A 22 -50.96 -39.82 16.51
CA MET A 22 -49.99 -40.82 15.96
C MET A 22 -49.69 -40.70 14.44
N LEU A 23 -48.41 -40.35 14.17
CA LEU A 23 -47.56 -40.56 12.98
C LEU A 23 -48.15 -40.43 11.57
N VAL A 24 -47.59 -39.52 10.76
CA VAL A 24 -46.70 -39.81 9.60
C VAL A 24 -45.83 -38.58 9.32
N ALA A 25 -44.51 -38.77 9.26
CA ALA A 25 -43.56 -37.78 8.76
C ALA A 25 -43.55 -37.78 7.22
N THR A 26 -43.59 -36.61 6.56
CA THR A 26 -42.89 -36.33 5.28
C THR A 26 -43.07 -34.89 4.78
N ALA A 27 -41.94 -34.32 4.34
CA ALA A 27 -41.74 -33.23 3.35
C ALA A 27 -42.27 -31.81 3.71
N LEU A 28 -41.40 -30.88 4.10
CA LEU A 28 -40.53 -30.02 3.25
C LEU A 28 -41.28 -28.86 2.56
N ALA A 29 -40.77 -27.66 2.85
CA ALA A 29 -40.83 -26.43 2.06
C ALA A 29 -42.16 -25.65 1.98
N VAL A 30 -42.53 -24.97 3.08
CA VAL A 30 -43.29 -23.71 2.95
C VAL A 30 -42.27 -22.62 2.62
N HIS A 31 -42.47 -21.98 1.48
CA HIS A 31 -41.50 -21.16 0.78
C HIS A 31 -41.25 -19.85 1.53
N ALA A 32 -40.09 -19.73 2.18
CA ALA A 32 -39.54 -18.44 2.57
C ALA A 32 -38.79 -17.84 1.38
N CYS A 33 -39.25 -16.65 0.99
CA CYS A 33 -38.62 -15.59 0.18
C CYS A 33 -37.31 -15.89 -0.56
N ILE A 34 -37.33 -15.67 -1.88
CA ILE A 34 -36.32 -14.84 -2.54
C ILE A 34 -37.08 -13.95 -3.54
N ILE A 35 -37.18 -12.65 -3.25
CA ILE A 35 -37.31 -11.66 -4.32
C ILE A 35 -35.95 -11.70 -5.02
N PRO A 36 -35.84 -12.10 -6.30
CA PRO A 36 -34.57 -12.05 -6.98
C PRO A 36 -34.28 -10.57 -7.23
N ASP A 37 -33.54 -9.98 -6.30
CA ASP A 37 -33.05 -8.62 -6.39
C ASP A 37 -31.94 -8.61 -7.45
N THR A 38 -32.33 -8.57 -8.71
CA THR A 38 -31.42 -8.78 -9.84
C THR A 38 -30.47 -7.61 -10.09
N TYR A 39 -30.49 -6.56 -9.24
CA TYR A 39 -29.65 -5.37 -9.40
C TYR A 39 -29.15 -4.74 -8.11
N ILE A 40 -29.10 -5.46 -6.98
CA ILE A 40 -28.29 -5.02 -5.83
C ILE A 40 -26.98 -5.79 -5.86
N GLN A 41 -25.94 -5.15 -6.41
CA GLN A 41 -24.57 -5.54 -6.11
C GLN A 41 -24.29 -5.16 -4.66
N VAL A 42 -24.47 -6.10 -3.74
CA VAL A 42 -23.90 -5.97 -2.40
C VAL A 42 -22.39 -6.13 -2.58
N ARG A 43 -21.67 -5.01 -2.67
CA ARG A 43 -20.21 -5.02 -2.57
C ARG A 43 -19.87 -5.30 -1.10
N THR A 44 -19.52 -6.53 -0.80
CA THR A 44 -19.20 -7.02 0.55
C THR A 44 -17.73 -6.86 0.92
N THR A 45 -16.96 -6.13 0.12
CA THR A 45 -15.57 -5.82 0.43
C THR A 45 -15.36 -4.31 0.32
N ASP A 46 -14.95 -3.68 1.42
CA ASP A 46 -14.24 -2.40 1.42
C ASP A 46 -12.84 -2.61 0.79
N GLU A 47 -12.79 -3.25 -0.38
CA GLU A 47 -11.56 -3.43 -1.14
C GLU A 47 -11.44 -2.22 -2.05
N ASN A 48 -10.44 -1.41 -1.76
CA ASN A 48 -10.04 -0.32 -2.60
C ASN A 48 -9.46 -0.86 -3.92
N LEU A 49 -10.34 -1.08 -4.90
CA LEU A 49 -10.03 -1.66 -6.20
C LEU A 49 -8.97 -0.88 -7.00
N HIS A 50 -8.72 0.38 -6.61
CA HIS A 50 -7.81 1.30 -7.29
C HIS A 50 -6.77 1.90 -6.33
N GLY A 51 -6.51 1.26 -5.19
CA GLY A 51 -5.49 1.74 -4.26
C GLY A 51 -4.10 1.73 -4.88
N VAL A 52 -3.27 2.65 -4.40
CA VAL A 52 -1.83 2.67 -4.66
C VAL A 52 -1.23 1.29 -4.43
N ARG A 53 -0.28 0.92 -5.29
CA ARG A 53 0.50 -0.32 -5.15
C ARG A 53 1.95 -0.06 -5.44
N ILE A 54 2.84 -0.54 -4.58
CA ILE A 54 4.25 -0.68 -4.89
C ILE A 54 4.37 -1.85 -5.86
N VAL A 55 4.99 -1.59 -7.00
CA VAL A 55 5.21 -2.58 -8.04
C VAL A 55 6.60 -3.14 -7.83
N GLU A 56 6.67 -4.33 -7.22
CA GLU A 56 7.87 -5.16 -7.26
C GLU A 56 8.15 -5.50 -8.73
N GLY A 57 9.05 -4.71 -9.32
CA GLY A 57 9.33 -4.77 -10.74
C GLY A 57 9.91 -6.12 -11.13
N ILE A 58 9.44 -6.60 -12.29
CA ILE A 58 10.17 -7.53 -13.15
C ILE A 58 10.47 -6.75 -14.45
N PRO A 59 11.34 -5.70 -14.42
CA PRO A 59 11.58 -4.86 -15.58
C PRO A 59 12.54 -5.56 -16.54
N LEU A 60 11.96 -6.19 -17.55
CA LEU A 60 12.68 -6.95 -18.58
C LEU A 60 13.75 -6.08 -19.27
N ASP A 61 15.02 -6.49 -19.17
CA ASP A 61 16.11 -5.94 -19.97
C ASP A 61 15.98 -6.37 -21.45
N GLU A 62 16.73 -5.74 -22.38
CA GLU A 62 16.68 -6.11 -23.81
C GLU A 62 16.93 -7.62 -24.07
N PRO A 63 17.86 -8.29 -23.35
CA PRO A 63 18.03 -9.75 -23.36
C PRO A 63 16.83 -10.55 -22.84
N ALA A 64 16.22 -10.20 -21.70
CA ALA A 64 15.03 -10.85 -21.16
C ALA A 64 13.85 -10.75 -22.13
N ARG A 65 13.75 -9.59 -22.79
CA ARG A 65 12.81 -9.29 -23.86
C ARG A 65 13.02 -10.16 -25.10
N ALA A 66 14.26 -10.50 -25.47
CA ALA A 66 14.57 -11.37 -26.61
C ALA A 66 14.33 -12.87 -26.32
N ALA A 67 14.30 -13.24 -25.05
CA ALA A 67 14.16 -14.63 -24.62
C ALA A 67 12.74 -15.03 -24.22
N CYS A 68 11.84 -14.06 -24.01
CA CYS A 68 10.39 -14.28 -24.01
C CYS A 68 9.83 -14.51 -25.44
N ASP A 69 10.69 -14.79 -26.42
CA ASP A 69 10.34 -15.36 -27.71
C ASP A 69 9.91 -16.83 -27.50
N PRO A 70 8.73 -17.26 -27.98
CA PRO A 70 8.26 -18.65 -27.83
C PRO A 70 9.19 -19.71 -28.48
N THR A 71 10.23 -19.28 -29.20
CA THR A 71 11.26 -20.15 -29.79
C THR A 71 12.55 -20.29 -28.97
N ASN A 72 12.69 -19.56 -27.85
CA ASN A 72 13.90 -19.56 -27.01
C ASN A 72 13.61 -20.14 -25.61
N LEU A 73 14.47 -21.02 -25.08
CA LEU A 73 14.19 -21.87 -23.90
C LEU A 73 14.69 -21.31 -22.55
N ALA A 74 15.35 -20.15 -22.53
CA ALA A 74 15.89 -19.58 -21.31
C ALA A 74 15.57 -18.09 -21.25
N CYS A 75 14.49 -17.71 -20.55
CA CYS A 75 14.22 -16.32 -20.20
C CYS A 75 15.25 -15.86 -19.15
N PRO A 76 16.15 -14.90 -19.45
CA PRO A 76 16.76 -14.10 -18.42
C PRO A 76 15.66 -13.52 -17.55
N MET A 77 15.79 -13.70 -16.24
CA MET A 77 15.07 -12.83 -15.32
C MET A 77 15.74 -11.46 -15.40
N PRO A 78 14.98 -10.37 -15.30
CA PRO A 78 15.59 -9.06 -15.31
C PRO A 78 16.46 -8.83 -14.09
N ASP A 79 17.20 -7.74 -14.16
CA ASP A 79 17.84 -7.16 -12.99
C ASP A 79 16.78 -6.82 -11.93
N ALA A 80 17.05 -7.21 -10.69
CA ALA A 80 16.17 -6.92 -9.58
C ALA A 80 16.12 -5.40 -9.36
N THR A 81 14.95 -4.80 -9.53
CA THR A 81 14.72 -3.36 -9.30
C THR A 81 14.10 -3.11 -7.96
N GLY A 82 14.70 -3.67 -6.93
CA GLY A 82 14.19 -3.57 -5.57
C GLY A 82 15.14 -4.24 -4.61
N LEU A 83 15.05 -3.83 -3.35
CA LEU A 83 15.78 -4.48 -2.26
C LEU A 83 15.02 -5.75 -1.86
N PRO A 84 15.71 -6.85 -1.50
CA PRO A 84 15.02 -7.94 -0.82
C PRO A 84 14.50 -7.45 0.54
N HIS A 85 13.33 -7.91 0.98
CA HIS A 85 12.77 -7.57 2.30
C HIS A 85 13.73 -7.86 3.47
N PHE A 86 14.68 -8.76 3.27
CA PHE A 86 15.75 -9.02 4.22
C PHE A 86 17.10 -8.83 3.54
N LEU A 87 17.84 -7.80 3.97
CA LEU A 87 19.19 -7.50 3.54
C LEU A 87 20.15 -8.26 4.45
N ASP A 88 20.32 -9.55 4.14
CA ASP A 88 21.05 -10.51 4.98
C ASP A 88 22.51 -10.07 5.21
N PRO A 89 22.92 -9.76 6.45
CA PRO A 89 24.30 -9.35 6.75
C PRO A 89 25.32 -10.47 6.52
N ALA A 90 24.89 -11.73 6.39
CA ALA A 90 25.77 -12.82 5.98
C ALA A 90 26.16 -12.74 4.49
N ASN A 91 25.45 -11.95 3.68
CA ASN A 91 25.82 -11.66 2.31
C ASN A 91 26.71 -10.40 2.28
N ASP A 92 27.90 -10.52 1.71
CA ASP A 92 28.86 -9.42 1.58
C ASP A 92 28.28 -8.19 0.84
N SER A 93 27.23 -8.39 0.04
CA SER A 93 26.56 -7.29 -0.69
C SER A 93 25.68 -6.42 0.21
N PHE A 94 25.37 -6.83 1.44
CA PHE A 94 24.43 -6.15 2.34
C PHE A 94 25.06 -5.79 3.70
N LYS A 95 26.37 -5.55 3.71
CA LYS A 95 27.12 -5.19 4.92
C LYS A 95 27.30 -3.68 5.00
N PHE A 96 26.39 -3.02 5.70
CA PHE A 96 26.45 -1.57 5.90
C PHE A 96 27.21 -1.21 7.17
N CYS A 97 27.93 -0.10 7.11
CA CYS A 97 28.73 0.42 8.21
C CYS A 97 28.15 1.68 8.83
N VAL A 98 28.23 1.78 10.14
CA VAL A 98 28.20 3.08 10.82
C VAL A 98 29.60 3.69 10.69
N CYS A 99 29.74 4.78 9.93
CA CYS A 99 31.03 5.43 9.72
C CYS A 99 31.15 6.74 10.50
N SER A 100 32.34 7.02 11.04
CA SER A 100 32.65 8.31 11.67
C SER A 100 32.55 9.50 10.71
N GLU A 101 32.45 10.69 11.29
CA GLU A 101 32.36 11.95 10.53
C GLU A 101 33.48 12.07 9.49
N ASN A 102 33.09 12.41 8.26
CA ASN A 102 33.97 12.55 7.08
C ASN A 102 34.49 11.23 6.47
N LYS A 103 33.92 10.08 6.84
CA LYS A 103 34.12 8.83 6.12
C LYS A 103 32.84 8.42 5.39
N VAL A 104 33.02 7.55 4.41
CA VAL A 104 31.95 6.92 3.65
C VAL A 104 32.08 5.41 3.77
N ASP A 105 30.94 4.72 3.82
CA ASP A 105 30.90 3.27 3.70
C ASP A 105 31.25 2.87 2.26
N GLU A 106 32.33 2.12 2.05
CA GLU A 106 32.70 1.61 0.72
C GLU A 106 31.74 0.49 0.26
N ASN A 107 31.02 -0.15 1.19
CA ASN A 107 30.04 -1.20 0.90
C ASN A 107 28.63 -0.65 0.62
N ARG A 108 28.45 0.67 0.63
CA ARG A 108 27.17 1.30 0.28
C ARG A 108 26.66 0.79 -1.06
N LEU A 109 25.36 0.61 -1.17
CA LEU A 109 24.75 -0.01 -2.34
C LEU A 109 24.72 0.97 -3.52
N GLY A 110 24.76 0.41 -4.73
CA GLY A 110 24.38 1.16 -5.92
C GLY A 110 22.91 1.58 -5.84
N GLY A 111 22.58 2.71 -6.46
CA GLY A 111 21.23 3.27 -6.42
C GLY A 111 20.15 2.29 -6.84
N VAL A 112 19.05 2.26 -6.10
CA VAL A 112 17.91 1.35 -6.36
C VAL A 112 16.72 2.15 -6.87
N LEU A 113 16.00 1.56 -7.81
CA LEU A 113 14.81 2.14 -8.43
C LEU A 113 13.58 1.33 -8.02
N PHE A 114 12.60 1.98 -7.40
CA PHE A 114 11.30 1.40 -7.09
C PHE A 114 10.22 2.00 -7.99
N TYR A 115 9.11 1.28 -8.10
CA TYR A 115 7.96 1.69 -8.88
C TYR A 115 6.70 1.63 -8.04
N ALA A 116 5.77 2.53 -8.31
CA ALA A 116 4.42 2.47 -7.77
C ALA A 116 3.41 2.78 -8.86
N GLU A 117 2.22 2.19 -8.77
CA GLU A 117 1.12 2.47 -9.69
C GLU A 117 -0.14 2.87 -8.93
N ASP A 118 -0.92 3.72 -9.57
CA ASP A 118 -2.31 4.01 -9.23
C ASP A 118 -3.15 3.90 -10.51
N ALA A 119 -4.31 3.29 -10.37
CA ALA A 119 -5.23 2.98 -11.45
C ALA A 119 -6.26 4.10 -11.69
N ASP A 120 -6.29 5.14 -10.85
CA ASP A 120 -7.22 6.25 -10.97
C ASP A 120 -6.86 7.20 -12.13
N GLU A 121 -7.81 7.36 -13.06
CA GLU A 121 -7.66 8.12 -14.29
C GLU A 121 -8.86 9.07 -14.48
N GLU A 122 -8.58 10.30 -14.92
CA GLU A 122 -9.58 11.26 -15.37
C GLU A 122 -9.21 11.75 -16.78
N GLU A 123 -10.14 11.60 -17.73
CA GLU A 123 -9.99 12.05 -19.12
C GLU A 123 -8.69 11.63 -19.84
N GLY A 124 -8.16 10.42 -19.61
CA GLY A 124 -6.93 9.97 -20.27
C GLY A 124 -5.63 10.34 -19.56
N SER A 125 -5.71 10.93 -18.36
CA SER A 125 -4.57 11.37 -17.54
C SER A 125 -4.67 10.79 -16.12
N PRO A 126 -3.53 10.60 -15.41
CA PRO A 126 -3.56 10.19 -14.02
C PRO A 126 -4.35 11.22 -13.21
N ARG A 127 -5.31 10.73 -12.42
CA ARG A 127 -6.14 11.60 -11.59
C ARG A 127 -5.34 12.21 -10.46
N ASP A 128 -4.51 11.38 -9.83
CA ASP A 128 -3.80 11.69 -8.60
C ASP A 128 -2.28 11.64 -8.79
N SER A 129 -1.58 12.36 -7.91
CA SER A 129 -0.12 12.31 -7.81
C SER A 129 0.27 11.38 -6.68
N LEU A 130 1.32 10.59 -6.86
CA LEU A 130 1.83 9.76 -5.77
C LEU A 130 2.92 10.51 -5.02
N TYR A 131 2.94 10.31 -3.71
CA TYR A 131 3.96 10.78 -2.79
C TYR A 131 4.53 9.57 -2.07
N ALA A 132 5.80 9.61 -1.71
CA ALA A 132 6.44 8.52 -1.00
C ALA A 132 7.34 9.00 0.12
N VAL A 133 7.52 8.16 1.13
CA VAL A 133 8.40 8.44 2.25
C VAL A 133 9.15 7.18 2.66
N LEU A 134 10.34 7.38 3.22
CA LEU A 134 11.07 6.35 3.92
C LEU A 134 10.96 6.60 5.43
N ALA A 135 10.43 5.62 6.15
CA ALA A 135 10.31 5.65 7.59
C ALA A 135 11.29 4.64 8.21
N LEU A 136 12.16 5.12 9.09
CA LEU A 136 13.14 4.31 9.81
C LEU A 136 12.57 3.83 11.14
N ASP A 137 12.72 2.55 11.44
CA ASP A 137 12.30 1.91 12.69
C ASP A 137 10.84 2.19 13.07
N TRP A 138 10.01 2.40 12.04
CA TRP A 138 8.60 2.69 12.20
C TRP A 138 7.82 1.39 12.41
N SER A 139 6.84 1.46 13.32
CA SER A 139 5.88 0.39 13.52
C SER A 139 4.45 0.91 13.39
N PRO A 140 3.62 0.32 12.51
CA PRO A 140 2.20 0.70 12.39
C PRO A 140 1.40 0.41 13.67
N THR A 141 1.93 -0.42 14.57
CA THR A 141 1.22 -0.93 15.74
C THR A 141 1.50 -0.16 17.02
N LEU A 142 2.58 0.64 17.06
CA LEU A 142 3.03 1.27 18.31
C LEU A 142 2.33 2.60 18.62
N GLY A 143 1.54 3.15 17.70
CA GLY A 143 0.72 4.35 17.94
C GLY A 143 1.51 5.61 18.29
N GLU A 144 2.84 5.57 18.18
CA GLU A 144 3.71 6.71 18.38
C GLU A 144 3.57 7.68 17.21
N SER A 145 3.47 8.98 17.52
CA SER A 145 3.23 10.03 16.52
C SER A 145 4.37 10.08 15.51
N ALA A 146 4.04 10.09 14.22
CA ALA A 146 4.92 9.91 13.06
C ALA A 146 6.07 10.92 12.86
N PHE A 147 6.33 11.82 13.82
CA PHE A 147 7.25 12.93 13.63
C PHE A 147 8.72 12.53 13.54
N ASP A 148 9.14 11.43 14.17
CA ASP A 148 10.57 11.09 14.33
C ASP A 148 11.07 9.95 13.43
N TYR A 149 10.20 9.37 12.60
CA TYR A 149 10.57 8.20 11.77
C TYR A 149 10.93 8.56 10.33
N VAL A 150 10.42 9.68 9.79
CA VAL A 150 10.70 10.08 8.41
C VAL A 150 12.19 10.39 8.24
N ALA A 151 12.87 9.57 7.46
CA ALA A 151 14.31 9.58 7.24
C ALA A 151 14.63 9.66 5.74
N TYR A 152 15.93 9.74 5.41
CA TYR A 152 16.43 9.66 4.03
C TYR A 152 15.84 10.70 3.07
N ARG A 153 15.47 11.87 3.59
CA ARG A 153 14.88 12.97 2.79
C ARG A 153 15.79 13.47 1.67
N SER A 154 17.10 13.22 1.78
CA SER A 154 18.07 13.52 0.73
C SER A 154 17.94 12.60 -0.49
N TYR A 155 17.41 11.39 -0.31
CA TYR A 155 17.16 10.43 -1.39
C TYR A 155 15.72 10.54 -1.90
N LEU A 156 14.77 10.77 -0.98
CA LEU A 156 13.35 10.82 -1.29
C LEU A 156 12.66 11.92 -0.47
N ASP A 157 12.36 13.05 -1.10
CA ASP A 157 11.61 14.13 -0.44
C ASP A 157 10.10 13.79 -0.43
N PRO A 158 9.47 13.61 0.74
CA PRO A 158 8.05 13.30 0.82
C PRO A 158 7.14 14.42 0.30
N ARG A 159 7.64 15.65 0.13
CA ARG A 159 6.85 16.79 -0.35
C ARG A 159 6.70 16.81 -1.86
N ASP A 160 7.59 16.14 -2.56
CA ASP A 160 7.62 16.11 -4.00
C ASP A 160 6.77 14.96 -4.53
N ALA A 161 5.98 15.25 -5.56
CA ALA A 161 5.24 14.22 -6.27
C ALA A 161 6.21 13.35 -7.07
N LEU A 162 6.00 12.03 -7.05
CA LEU A 162 6.81 11.09 -7.82
C LEU A 162 6.65 11.31 -9.32
N ASP A 163 7.77 11.19 -10.03
CA ASP A 163 7.79 11.35 -11.48
C ASP A 163 7.04 10.23 -12.20
N LEU A 164 6.29 10.61 -13.24
CA LEU A 164 5.67 9.64 -14.14
C LEU A 164 6.77 8.86 -14.85
N TYR A 165 6.72 7.54 -14.69
CA TYR A 165 7.62 6.63 -15.35
C TYR A 165 6.96 6.10 -16.61
N PHE A 166 7.44 6.54 -17.76
CA PHE A 166 6.96 6.05 -19.05
C PHE A 166 7.88 4.95 -19.56
N SER A 167 7.42 3.70 -19.50
CA SER A 167 8.01 2.63 -20.31
C SER A 167 7.36 2.63 -21.68
N SER A 168 8.17 2.69 -22.75
CA SER A 168 7.69 2.50 -24.13
C SER A 168 7.04 1.11 -24.38
N TYR A 169 7.09 0.23 -23.38
CA TYR A 169 6.61 -1.15 -23.41
C TYR A 169 5.35 -1.40 -22.59
N GLU A 170 4.68 -0.36 -22.07
CA GLU A 170 3.30 -0.42 -21.60
C GLU A 170 2.35 -0.70 -22.78
N THR A 171 2.45 -1.91 -23.31
CA THR A 171 1.47 -2.44 -24.24
C THR A 171 0.15 -2.53 -23.48
N SER A 172 -0.87 -1.85 -24.02
CA SER A 172 -2.22 -1.88 -23.46
C SER A 172 -2.69 -3.33 -23.36
N VAL A 173 -2.61 -3.92 -22.17
CA VAL A 173 -3.17 -5.24 -21.91
C VAL A 173 -4.68 -5.11 -22.08
N ILE A 174 -5.26 -5.87 -23.01
CA ILE A 174 -6.68 -5.79 -23.32
C ILE A 174 -7.49 -5.99 -22.03
N LYS A 175 -8.22 -4.95 -21.61
CA LYS A 175 -9.05 -4.86 -20.38
C LYS A 175 -8.34 -4.55 -19.06
N ARG A 176 -7.04 -4.21 -19.04
CA ARG A 176 -6.42 -3.55 -17.88
C ARG A 176 -6.43 -2.03 -18.12
N PRO A 177 -6.86 -1.20 -17.15
CA PRO A 177 -6.59 0.24 -17.18
C PRO A 177 -5.10 0.49 -17.42
N ARG A 178 -4.73 1.63 -18.03
CA ARG A 178 -3.31 1.99 -18.16
C ARG A 178 -2.75 2.19 -16.74
N PRO A 179 -1.74 1.42 -16.31
CA PRO A 179 -1.12 1.68 -15.03
C PRO A 179 -0.34 2.99 -15.17
N TRP A 180 -0.68 4.02 -14.39
CA TRP A 180 0.14 5.22 -14.34
C TRP A 180 1.30 4.96 -13.40
N VAL A 181 2.34 4.33 -13.93
CA VAL A 181 3.52 3.96 -13.16
C VAL A 181 4.32 5.22 -12.85
N ARG A 182 4.78 5.32 -11.61
CA ARG A 182 5.70 6.35 -11.13
C ARG A 182 6.94 5.68 -10.57
N SER A 183 8.08 6.36 -10.73
CA SER A 183 9.37 5.85 -10.27
C SER A 183 9.90 6.66 -9.12
N MET A 184 10.63 6.00 -8.23
CA MET A 184 11.37 6.63 -7.14
C MET A 184 12.76 5.98 -7.05
N THR A 185 13.80 6.81 -6.98
CA THR A 185 15.18 6.33 -6.95
C THR A 185 15.78 6.63 -5.59
N LEU A 186 16.40 5.64 -4.96
CA LEU A 186 17.18 5.84 -3.73
C LEU A 186 18.65 5.92 -4.10
N ASN A 187 19.16 7.15 -4.22
CA ASN A 187 20.57 7.42 -4.42
C ASN A 187 20.96 8.85 -4.02
N ASP A 188 22.25 9.02 -3.77
CA ASP A 188 22.94 10.30 -3.68
C ASP A 188 23.43 10.76 -5.06
N GLU A 189 24.13 11.90 -5.09
CA GLU A 189 24.72 12.48 -6.31
C GLU A 189 25.79 11.57 -6.95
N THR A 190 26.34 10.61 -6.21
CA THR A 190 27.31 9.61 -6.70
C THR A 190 26.63 8.35 -7.23
N GLY A 191 25.30 8.29 -7.20
CA GLY A 191 24.50 7.15 -7.65
C GLY A 191 24.52 5.97 -6.66
N HIS A 192 24.89 6.19 -5.40
CA HIS A 192 24.91 5.17 -4.34
C HIS A 192 23.93 5.55 -3.25
N PHE A 193 23.54 4.60 -2.38
CA PHE A 193 22.80 4.93 -1.18
C PHE A 193 23.32 4.12 0.00
N ASP A 194 23.26 4.76 1.16
CA ASP A 194 23.75 4.25 2.42
C ASP A 194 22.64 4.31 3.45
N LEU A 195 22.27 3.16 4.01
CA LEU A 195 21.21 3.05 5.00
C LEU A 195 21.70 3.46 6.42
N CYS A 196 22.96 3.22 6.77
CA CYS A 196 23.45 3.51 8.12
C CYS A 196 23.88 4.97 8.30
N ASN A 197 24.28 5.65 7.21
CA ASN A 197 24.77 7.03 7.26
C ASN A 197 23.85 8.03 6.52
N GLY A 198 22.94 7.56 5.67
CA GLY A 198 22.11 8.41 4.82
C GLY A 198 20.77 8.87 5.41
N ALA A 199 20.43 8.46 6.63
CA ALA A 199 19.11 8.71 7.22
C ALA A 199 18.85 10.20 7.58
N GLY A 200 19.79 11.10 7.31
CA GLY A 200 19.84 12.48 7.85
C GLY A 200 20.52 12.56 9.22
N ARG A 201 20.83 11.40 9.81
CA ARG A 201 21.68 11.20 10.98
C ARG A 201 22.37 9.85 10.86
N VAL A 202 23.50 9.69 11.54
CA VAL A 202 24.18 8.40 11.67
C VAL A 202 23.36 7.49 12.59
N LEU A 203 23.16 6.23 12.18
CA LEU A 203 22.44 5.23 12.96
C LEU A 203 23.32 4.60 14.04
N ALA A 204 22.68 4.02 15.06
CA ALA A 204 23.40 3.18 16.01
C ALA A 204 23.73 1.83 15.35
N PRO A 205 24.78 1.12 15.78
CA PRO A 205 25.00 -0.26 15.34
C PRO A 205 23.84 -1.17 15.78
N GLY A 206 23.47 -2.13 14.92
CA GLY A 206 22.38 -3.09 15.17
C GLY A 206 21.43 -3.30 13.99
N ASP A 207 20.34 -4.01 14.27
CA ASP A 207 19.27 -4.27 13.29
C ASP A 207 18.29 -3.10 13.22
N HIS A 208 17.93 -2.71 12.01
CA HIS A 208 17.01 -1.62 11.70
C HIS A 208 15.97 -2.05 10.67
N THR A 209 14.87 -1.30 10.62
CA THR A 209 13.84 -1.47 9.59
C THR A 209 13.67 -0.21 8.76
N LEU A 210 13.59 -0.37 7.45
CA LEU A 210 13.24 0.68 6.50
C LEU A 210 11.86 0.39 5.93
N THR A 211 10.89 1.26 6.17
CA THR A 211 9.57 1.15 5.54
C THR A 211 9.45 2.20 4.44
N LEU A 212 9.25 1.73 3.21
CA LEU A 212 8.78 2.56 2.10
C LEU A 212 7.25 2.63 2.18
N MET A 213 6.71 3.85 2.18
CA MET A 213 5.27 4.09 2.11
C MET A 213 4.98 4.98 0.92
N VAL A 214 3.99 4.61 0.11
CA VAL A 214 3.53 5.40 -1.04
C VAL A 214 2.05 5.69 -0.90
N THR A 215 1.61 6.91 -1.17
CA THR A 215 0.22 7.34 -1.07
C THR A 215 -0.21 8.22 -2.25
N ASP A 216 -1.50 8.20 -2.58
CA ASP A 216 -2.12 8.95 -3.68
C ASP A 216 -2.50 10.39 -3.32
N ARG A 217 -2.21 10.82 -2.10
CA ARG A 217 -2.53 12.16 -1.62
C ARG A 217 -1.40 12.76 -0.81
N PRO A 218 -1.35 14.10 -0.72
CA PRO A 218 -0.47 14.76 0.24
C PRO A 218 -0.74 14.26 1.66
N TRP A 219 0.29 14.35 2.49
CA TRP A 219 0.23 13.88 3.87
C TRP A 219 -0.80 14.62 4.72
N PHE A 220 -1.25 13.96 5.77
CA PHE A 220 -2.22 14.49 6.72
C PHE A 220 -1.79 15.86 7.24
N THR A 221 -2.70 16.83 7.19
CA THR A 221 -2.45 18.19 7.66
C THR A 221 -3.42 18.54 8.77
N THR A 222 -2.87 19.00 9.90
CA THR A 222 -3.68 19.42 11.04
C THR A 222 -4.33 20.78 10.77
N GLU A 223 -5.59 20.93 11.18
CA GLU A 223 -6.22 22.26 11.22
C GLU A 223 -5.47 23.14 12.24
N PRO A 224 -5.27 24.44 11.94
CA PRO A 224 -4.77 25.36 12.95
C PRO A 224 -5.73 25.36 14.15
N LEU A 225 -5.17 25.26 15.36
CA LEU A 225 -5.97 25.27 16.59
C LEU A 225 -6.80 26.56 16.70
N ASP A 226 -8.11 26.43 16.49
CA ASP A 226 -9.08 27.49 16.75
C ASP A 226 -9.09 27.82 18.26
N GLY A 227 -8.30 28.83 18.64
CA GLY A 227 -8.12 29.24 20.03
C GLY A 227 -6.83 29.98 20.35
N ALA A 228 -5.84 30.02 19.45
CA ALA A 228 -4.66 30.87 19.59
C ALA A 228 -4.94 32.34 19.20
N THR A 229 -6.05 32.90 19.70
CA THR A 229 -6.28 34.34 19.72
C THR A 229 -5.78 34.86 21.06
N GLU A 230 -4.50 35.28 21.12
CA GLU A 230 -4.04 36.48 21.85
C GLU A 230 -2.51 36.59 22.01
N THR A 231 -1.71 35.59 21.65
CA THR A 231 -0.24 35.66 21.85
C THR A 231 0.58 35.55 20.57
N GLY A 232 0.16 36.17 19.46
CA GLY A 232 1.03 36.47 18.30
C GLY A 232 1.93 35.35 17.76
N LEU A 233 1.61 34.09 18.04
CA LEU A 233 2.35 32.92 17.59
C LEU A 233 1.62 32.42 16.34
N ASP A 234 2.37 32.33 15.25
CA ASP A 234 1.89 31.89 13.95
C ASP A 234 1.10 30.58 14.08
N THR A 235 -0.20 30.62 13.80
CA THR A 235 -1.06 29.44 13.72
C THR A 235 -0.87 28.79 12.35
N THR A 236 0.31 28.21 12.13
CA THR A 236 0.61 27.49 10.89
C THR A 236 0.11 26.05 11.00
N ALA A 237 -0.71 25.62 10.05
CA ALA A 237 -1.07 24.21 9.88
C ALA A 237 0.21 23.35 9.80
N ILE A 238 0.22 22.21 10.48
CA ILE A 238 1.37 21.29 10.48
C ILE A 238 1.02 20.08 9.62
N THR A 239 1.83 19.85 8.59
CA THR A 239 1.77 18.65 7.75
C THR A 239 2.57 17.52 8.40
N LEU A 240 1.94 16.37 8.58
CA LEU A 240 2.50 15.17 9.19
C LEU A 240 2.98 14.21 8.11
N GLU A 241 4.20 14.44 7.61
CA GLU A 241 4.83 13.59 6.62
C GLU A 241 4.88 12.12 7.11
N GLY A 242 4.59 11.16 6.22
CA GLY A 242 4.46 9.75 6.57
C GLY A 242 3.18 9.35 7.28
N VAL A 243 2.19 10.24 7.39
CA VAL A 243 0.82 9.93 7.81
C VAL A 243 -0.11 10.12 6.62
N PRO A 244 -0.58 9.05 5.97
CA PRO A 244 -1.59 9.14 4.93
C PRO A 244 -2.87 9.77 5.50
N ASP A 245 -3.49 10.70 4.75
CA ASP A 245 -4.76 11.30 5.15
C ASP A 245 -5.94 10.37 4.84
N ILE A 246 -6.02 9.25 5.58
CA ILE A 246 -7.09 8.25 5.43
C ILE A 246 -8.47 8.89 5.60
N SER A 247 -8.57 9.95 6.42
CA SER A 247 -9.82 10.68 6.66
C SER A 247 -10.31 11.45 5.44
N ALA A 248 -9.38 11.99 4.64
CA ALA A 248 -9.67 12.59 3.35
C ALA A 248 -9.85 11.54 2.23
N GLY A 249 -9.64 10.26 2.52
CA GLY A 249 -9.74 9.15 1.56
C GLY A 249 -8.43 8.83 0.86
N ALA A 250 -7.27 9.14 1.48
CA ALA A 250 -5.98 8.70 0.96
C ALA A 250 -5.87 7.18 1.01
N THR A 251 -5.23 6.64 -0.02
CA THR A 251 -4.90 5.23 -0.16
C THR A 251 -3.40 5.10 -0.21
N TYR A 252 -2.88 3.99 0.30
CA TYR A 252 -1.44 3.83 0.45
C TYR A 252 -1.03 2.36 0.44
N ASP A 253 0.22 2.13 0.10
CA ASP A 253 0.88 0.84 0.18
C ASP A 253 2.19 0.96 0.96
N ILE A 254 2.64 -0.14 1.56
CA ILE A 254 3.86 -0.19 2.35
C ILE A 254 4.70 -1.42 2.02
N GLU A 255 6.01 -1.21 1.96
CA GLU A 255 7.00 -2.29 1.89
C GLU A 255 8.04 -2.08 2.98
N THR A 256 8.46 -3.14 3.67
CA THR A 256 9.41 -3.03 4.77
C THR A 256 10.61 -3.94 4.54
N TYR A 257 11.79 -3.36 4.73
CA TYR A 257 13.09 -4.01 4.62
C TYR A 257 13.75 -4.06 5.99
N VAL A 258 14.51 -5.12 6.25
CA VAL A 258 15.34 -5.25 7.44
C VAL A 258 16.81 -5.23 7.01
N PHE A 259 17.63 -4.46 7.71
CA PHE A 259 19.07 -4.35 7.47
C PHE A 259 19.85 -4.26 8.78
N HIS A 260 21.16 -4.50 8.71
CA HIS A 260 22.05 -4.43 9.85
C HIS A 260 23.14 -3.37 9.62
N CYS A 261 23.44 -2.59 10.65
CA CYS A 261 24.53 -1.63 10.69
C CYS A 261 25.65 -2.13 11.60
N PHE A 262 26.83 -2.39 11.03
CA PHE A 262 28.03 -2.77 11.76
C PHE A 262 28.73 -1.55 12.40
N GLU A 263 29.48 -1.77 13.48
CA GLU A 263 30.25 -0.72 14.14
C GLU A 263 31.57 -0.47 13.39
N GLU A 264 32.03 0.78 13.36
CA GLU A 264 33.34 1.09 12.80
C GLU A 264 34.46 0.35 13.56
N GLY A 265 35.20 -0.49 12.85
CA GLY A 265 36.27 -1.32 13.42
C GLY A 265 35.94 -2.81 13.47
N ASP A 266 34.69 -3.19 13.19
CA ASP A 266 34.33 -4.59 12.90
C ASP A 266 35.04 -5.08 11.63
N GLU A 267 35.36 -6.38 11.56
CA GLU A 267 36.08 -6.96 10.43
C GLU A 267 35.29 -6.85 9.11
N GLU A 268 33.97 -6.82 9.23
CA GLU A 268 33.00 -6.66 8.16
C GLU A 268 32.87 -5.22 7.65
N CYS A 269 33.44 -4.25 8.37
CA CYS A 269 33.19 -2.84 8.12
C CYS A 269 34.33 -2.11 7.42
N ASN A 270 34.01 -1.38 6.34
CA ASN A 270 34.98 -0.68 5.50
C ASN A 270 34.64 0.81 5.29
N CYS A 271 34.96 1.62 6.30
CA CYS A 271 34.81 3.08 6.23
C CYS A 271 36.09 3.75 5.71
N VAL A 272 35.97 4.51 4.62
CA VAL A 272 37.10 5.17 3.94
C VAL A 272 36.90 6.69 3.85
N GLU A 273 37.99 7.45 3.67
CA GLU A 273 37.88 8.88 3.36
C GLU A 273 37.30 9.06 1.93
N PRO A 274 36.37 10.00 1.72
CA PRO A 274 35.83 10.27 0.39
C PRO A 274 36.92 10.78 -0.55
N ALA A 275 36.93 10.25 -1.78
CA ALA A 275 37.92 10.56 -2.81
C ALA A 275 37.82 12.00 -3.38
#